data_AF-A0A1C4LU22-F1
#
_entry.id   AF-A0A1C4LU22-F1
#
_cell.length_a   1.000
_cell.length_b   1.000
_cell.length_c   1.000
_cell.angle_alpha   90.00
_cell.angle_beta   90.00
_cell.angle_gamma   90.00
#
_symmetry.space_group_name_H-M   'P 1'
#
loop_
_entity.id
_entity.type
_entity.pdbx_description
1 polymer ?
#
loop_
_entity_poly.entity_id
_entity_poly.type
_entity_poly.pdbx_seq_one_letter_code
_entity_poly.pdbx_strand_id
1 'polypeptide(L)' 'MDFDVIVEIPQGSRNKYEMDHAIGRIRLDRMLFTSTRYPADYGYIDGTLGRDGDPLDALVTVGEPTFPGCVIACRA' A
#
# COMPACT_ATOMS: atom_id res chain seq x y z
N MET A 1 -14.34 -11.42 4.92
CA MET A 1 -14.93 -10.62 3.81
C MET A 1 -13.86 -10.50 2.74
N ASP A 2 -14.23 -10.56 1.46
CA ASP A 2 -13.27 -10.46 0.34
C ASP A 2 -13.25 -9.01 -0.20
N PHE A 3 -12.07 -8.51 -0.53
CA PHE A 3 -11.84 -7.14 -1.03
C PHE A 3 -10.50 -7.02 -1.76
N ASP A 4 -10.35 -5.99 -2.59
CA ASP A 4 -9.11 -5.73 -3.32
C ASP A 4 -8.24 -4.71 -2.58
N VAL A 5 -6.94 -5.00 -2.50
CA VAL A 5 -5.92 -4.09 -1.96
C VAL A 5 -5.00 -3.64 -3.09
N ILE A 6 -4.79 -2.32 -3.20
CA ILE A 6 -3.82 -1.72 -4.11
C ILE A 6 -2.53 -1.52 -3.34
N VAL A 7 -1.46 -2.23 -3.71
CA VAL A 7 -0.15 -2.15 -3.06
C VAL A 7 0.53 -0.83 -3.44
N GLU A 8 0.96 -0.07 -2.44
CA GLU A 8 1.78 1.12 -2.63
C GLU A 8 3.25 0.80 -2.37
N ILE A 9 3.54 0.05 -1.32
CA ILE A 9 4.90 -0.17 -0.83
C ILE A 9 5.17 -1.67 -0.73
N PRO A 10 6.02 -2.23 -1.61
CA PRO A 10 6.40 -3.62 -1.51
C PRO A 10 7.16 -3.93 -0.21
N GLN A 11 6.97 -5.14 0.30
CA GLN A 11 7.72 -5.68 1.43
C GLN A 11 9.22 -5.48 1.25
N GLY A 12 9.89 -5.04 2.32
CA GLY A 12 11.34 -4.81 2.32
C GLY A 12 11.76 -3.46 1.72
N SER A 13 10.83 -2.67 1.18
CA SER A 13 11.11 -1.33 0.65
C SER A 13 11.38 -0.32 1.78
N ARG A 14 12.29 0.63 1.49
CA ARG A 14 12.50 1.87 2.27
C ARG A 14 11.89 3.09 1.59
N ASN A 15 11.44 2.96 0.35
CA ASN A 15 10.74 4.01 -0.37
C ASN A 15 9.27 3.92 0.02
N LYS A 16 8.78 4.97 0.68
CA LYS A 16 7.36 5.17 0.90
C LYS A 16 6.78 5.77 -0.37
N TYR A 17 6.19 4.91 -1.19
CA TYR A 17 5.31 5.35 -2.26
C TYR A 17 3.92 5.61 -1.69
N GLU A 18 3.13 6.39 -2.43
CA GLU A 18 1.73 6.67 -2.16
C GLU A 18 0.99 6.79 -3.50
N MET A 19 -0.30 6.46 -3.51
CA MET A 19 -1.20 6.80 -4.59
C MET A 19 -1.63 8.25 -4.43
N ASP A 20 -1.32 9.07 -5.43
CA ASP A 20 -1.96 10.37 -5.55
C ASP A 20 -3.36 10.16 -6.15
N HIS A 21 -4.38 10.13 -5.29
CA HIS A 21 -5.76 9.89 -5.68
C HIS A 21 -6.34 10.99 -6.59
N ALA A 22 -5.75 12.20 -6.62
CA ALA A 22 -6.24 13.27 -7.49
C ALA A 22 -5.85 13.04 -8.96
N ILE A 23 -4.68 12.43 -9.21
CA ILE A 23 -4.17 12.19 -10.57
C ILE A 23 -4.09 10.70 -10.94
N GLY A 24 -4.36 9.80 -10.01
CA GLY A 24 -4.33 8.35 -10.21
C GLY A 24 -2.93 7.81 -10.54
N ARG A 25 -1.89 8.30 -9.87
CA ARG A 25 -0.49 7.88 -10.11
C ARG A 25 0.24 7.56 -8.82
N ILE A 26 1.12 6.57 -8.90
CA ILE A 26 2.08 6.29 -7.83
C ILE A 26 3.12 7.42 -7.78
N ARG A 27 3.33 7.93 -6.58
CA ARG A 27 4.28 9.00 -6.26
C ARG A 27 5.21 8.52 -5.17
N LEU A 28 6.50 8.87 -5.28
CA LEU A 28 7.43 8.70 -4.17
C LEU A 28 7.21 9.86 -3.19
N ASP A 29 6.66 9.58 -2.02
CA ASP A 29 6.50 10.54 -0.93
C ASP A 29 7.89 10.85 -0.34
N ARG A 30 8.56 9.81 0.17
CA ARG A 30 9.92 9.92 0.72
C ARG A 30 10.64 8.58 0.82
N MET A 31 11.94 8.64 1.05
CA MET A 31 12.69 7.52 1.63
C MET A 31 12.56 7.56 3.16
N LEU A 32 12.38 6.42 3.81
CA LEU A 32 12.36 6.34 5.27
C LEU A 32 13.70 6.81 5.86
N PHE A 33 13.63 7.76 6.79
CA PHE A 33 14.80 8.32 7.48
C PHE A 33 15.51 7.30 8.39
N THR A 34 14.77 6.30 8.86
CA THR A 34 15.27 5.20 9.68
C THR A 34 15.81 4.06 8.82
N SER A 35 16.65 3.20 9.42
CA SER A 35 17.12 1.94 8.83
C SER A 35 16.05 0.83 8.86
N THR A 36 14.78 1.19 8.83
CA THR A 36 13.63 0.28 8.82
C THR A 36 13.14 0.04 7.40
N ARG A 37 12.39 -1.06 7.21
CA ARG A 37 11.74 -1.46 5.95
C ARG A 37 10.30 -1.87 6.24
N TYR A 38 9.43 -1.77 5.26
CA TYR A 38 8.06 -2.28 5.41
C TYR A 38 8.08 -3.80 5.58
N PRO A 39 7.34 -4.36 6.57
CA PRO A 39 7.44 -5.77 6.93
C PRO A 39 6.63 -6.70 6.00
N ALA A 40 5.65 -6.15 5.28
CA ALA A 40 4.80 -6.83 4.31
C ALA A 40 4.44 -5.83 3.20
N ASP A 41 3.75 -6.28 2.16
CA ASP A 41 3.20 -5.36 1.16
C ASP A 41 2.17 -4.47 1.86
N TYR A 42 2.31 -3.16 1.67
CA TYR A 42 1.47 -2.15 2.27
C TYR A 42 0.73 -1.39 1.19
N GLY A 43 -0.53 -1.04 1.45
CA GLY A 43 -1.35 -0.24 0.58
C GLY A 43 -2.70 0.03 1.21
N TYR A 44 -3.75 0.13 0.40
CA TYR A 44 -5.10 0.44 0.87
C TYR A 44 -6.17 -0.41 0.20
N ILE A 45 -7.32 -0.53 0.85
CA ILE A 45 -8.49 -1.23 0.33
C ILE A 45 -9.27 -0.30 -0.60
N ASP A 46 -9.45 -0.72 -1.85
CA ASP A 46 -10.15 0.08 -2.85
C ASP A 46 -11.64 0.26 -2.48
N GLY A 47 -12.19 1.43 -2.81
CA GLY A 47 -13.60 1.77 -2.53
C GLY A 47 -13.96 1.98 -1.07
N THR A 48 -12.99 2.15 -0.17
CA THR A 48 -13.23 2.45 1.25
C THR A 48 -12.99 3.93 1.58
N LEU A 49 -13.63 4.40 2.66
CA LEU A 49 -13.38 5.73 3.23
C LEU A 49 -13.23 5.58 4.75
N GLY A 50 -12.01 5.80 5.21
CA GLY A 50 -11.62 5.85 6.62
C GLY A 50 -12.18 7.07 7.34
N ARG A 51 -12.00 7.09 8.67
CA ARG A 51 -12.47 8.20 9.52
C ARG A 51 -11.60 9.46 9.41
N ASP A 52 -10.38 9.30 8.93
CA ASP A 52 -9.42 10.35 8.60
C ASP A 52 -9.66 10.96 7.21
N GLY A 53 -10.51 10.34 6.39
CA GLY A 53 -10.83 10.81 5.05
C GLY A 53 -10.04 10.13 3.93
N ASP A 54 -9.15 9.20 4.27
CA ASP A 54 -8.36 8.41 3.32
C ASP A 54 -8.91 6.99 3.20
N PRO A 55 -8.60 6.24 2.13
CA PRO A 55 -8.91 4.81 2.06
C PRO A 55 -8.31 4.03 3.24
N LEU A 56 -8.96 2.93 3.64
CA LEU A 56 -8.49 2.12 4.75
C LEU A 56 -7.19 1.41 4.40
N ASP A 57 -6.14 1.66 5.17
CA ASP A 57 -4.83 1.00 5.01
C ASP A 57 -4.90 -0.51 5.24
N ALA A 58 -4.04 -1.25 4.54
CA ALA A 58 -3.90 -2.69 4.64
C ALA A 58 -2.42 -3.14 4.60
N LEU A 59 -2.12 -4.19 5.36
CA LEU A 59 -0.90 -4.97 5.23
C LEU A 59 -1.26 -6.34 4.66
N VAL A 60 -0.60 -6.73 3.58
CA VAL A 60 -0.84 -7.97 2.86
C VAL A 60 0.38 -8.87 2.99
N THR A 61 0.22 -10.01 3.65
CA THR A 61 1.28 -11.02 3.77
C THR A 61 1.42 -11.78 2.47
N VAL A 62 2.55 -11.59 1.79
CA VAL A 62 2.90 -12.26 0.53
C VAL A 62 4.20 -13.06 0.69
N GLY A 63 4.40 -14.08 -0.14
CA GLY A 63 5.64 -14.87 -0.12
C GLY A 63 6.83 -14.13 -0.73
N GLU A 64 6.56 -13.36 -1.79
CA GLU A 64 7.53 -12.49 -2.46
C GLU A 64 6.91 -11.09 -2.64
N PRO A 65 7.68 -10.00 -2.45
CA PRO A 65 7.18 -8.64 -2.62
C PRO A 65 6.64 -8.41 -4.03
N THR A 66 5.56 -7.65 -4.16
CA THR A 66 5.01 -7.29 -5.47
C THR A 66 5.64 -5.99 -6.02
N PHE A 67 4.83 -5.07 -6.54
CA PHE A 67 5.24 -3.79 -7.09
C PHE A 67 4.18 -2.70 -6.80
N PRO A 68 4.57 -1.42 -6.72
CA PRO A 68 3.61 -0.33 -6.52
C PRO A 68 2.55 -0.29 -7.63
N GLY A 69 1.28 -0.25 -7.26
CA GLY A 69 0.11 -0.33 -8.13
C GLY A 69 -0.40 -1.75 -8.40
N CYS A 70 0.22 -2.79 -7.82
CA CYS A 70 -0.29 -4.17 -7.91
C CYS A 70 -1.62 -4.30 -7.15
N VAL A 71 -2.61 -4.96 -7.75
CA VAL A 71 -3.89 -5.28 -7.10
C VAL A 71 -3.84 -6.71 -6.59
N ILE A 72 -4.19 -6.91 -5.31
CA ILE A 72 -4.26 -8.23 -4.68
C ILE A 72 -5.66 -8.45 -4.11
N ALA A 73 -6.29 -9.56 -4.49
CA ALA A 73 -7.51 -10.02 -3.86
C ALA A 73 -7.20 -10.57 -2.45
N CYS A 74 -7.78 -9.95 -1.43
CA CYS A 74 -7.50 -10.20 -0.02
C CYS A 74 -8.75 -10.58 0.76
N ARG A 75 -8.54 -11.06 1.99
CA ARG A 75 -9.60 -11.33 2.97
C ARG A 75 -9.18 -10.97 4.38
N ALA A 76 -10.15 -10.53 5.20
CA ALA A 76 -10.03 -10.30 6.64
C ALA A 76 -11.25 -10.84 7.40
#